data_AF-A0A543I5I9-F1
#
_entry.id   AF-A0A543I5I9-F1
#
_cell.length_a   1.000
_cell.length_b   1.000
_cell.length_c   1.000
_cell.angle_alpha   90.00
_cell.angle_beta   90.00
_cell.angle_gamma   90.00
#
_symmetry.space_group_name_H-M   'P 1'
#
loop_
_entity.id
_entity.type
_entity.pdbx_description
1 polymer ?
#
loop_
_entity_poly.entity_id
_entity_poly.type
_entity_poly.pdbx_seq_one_letter_code
_entity_poly.pdbx_strand_id
1 'polypeptide(L)'
;MVMSSSANPGGPPATNVYLRRRLLVLAGLVAVIVAIVLIVVRPGASAEVQPSSVPTTTTPAADAEAEGTAECSGTQVAVTPITDATTYAPDAKPMLSLSVTNTGTTACSINAGTRAMVFTITSGTEIYWVSTDCQQDATDNIILLEPGKPITSTPFAWDRTRSGPDTCGTDREVVPAAGVSYHLTASLAGIESADTRQFILS
;
A
#
# COMPACT_ATOMS: atom_id res chain seq x y z
N MET A 1 -46.76 63.05 1.20
CA MET A 1 -45.34 62.70 1.04
C MET A 1 -45.28 61.19 0.94
N VAL A 2 -44.94 60.71 -0.24
CA VAL A 2 -44.86 59.28 -0.61
C VAL A 2 -43.53 58.74 -0.10
N MET A 3 -43.54 57.58 0.57
CA MET A 3 -42.31 56.79 0.77
C MET A 3 -42.66 55.30 0.80
N SER A 4 -42.10 54.61 -0.18
CA SER A 4 -42.21 53.19 -0.51
C SER A 4 -41.29 52.33 0.36
N SER A 5 -41.64 51.05 0.60
CA SER A 5 -40.86 49.90 0.09
C SER A 5 -41.47 48.58 0.57
N SER A 6 -41.42 47.57 -0.31
CA SER A 6 -42.34 46.43 -0.41
C SER A 6 -41.78 45.12 0.18
N ALA A 7 -42.69 44.20 0.46
CA ALA A 7 -42.49 42.86 1.02
C ALA A 7 -41.70 41.87 0.14
N ASN A 8 -41.09 40.89 0.81
CA ASN A 8 -40.52 39.64 0.29
C ASN A 8 -41.56 38.79 -0.47
N PRO A 9 -41.13 37.98 -1.48
CA PRO A 9 -41.38 36.54 -1.39
C PRO A 9 -40.29 35.66 -2.04
N GLY A 10 -39.83 34.63 -1.32
CA GLY A 10 -39.08 33.50 -1.88
C GLY A 10 -39.68 32.20 -1.36
N GLY A 11 -40.63 31.62 -2.11
CA GLY A 11 -41.14 30.27 -1.89
C GLY A 11 -40.25 29.21 -2.55
N PRO A 12 -40.19 27.96 -2.03
CA PRO A 12 -39.35 26.90 -2.57
C PRO A 12 -39.88 26.35 -3.92
N PRO A 13 -38.98 25.92 -4.83
CA PRO A 13 -39.34 25.45 -6.18
C PRO A 13 -40.00 24.06 -6.20
N ALA A 14 -40.85 23.85 -7.22
CA ALA A 14 -41.71 22.67 -7.39
C ALA A 14 -40.98 21.36 -7.74
N THR A 15 -41.25 20.31 -6.96
CA THR A 15 -40.68 18.95 -6.95
C THR A 15 -40.86 18.11 -8.24
N ASN A 16 -41.71 18.54 -9.17
CA ASN A 16 -42.16 17.69 -10.29
C ASN A 16 -41.18 17.54 -11.47
N VAL A 17 -40.09 18.34 -11.52
CA VAL A 17 -39.06 18.21 -12.58
C VAL A 17 -38.02 17.14 -12.23
N TYR A 18 -37.75 16.94 -10.95
CA TYR A 18 -36.74 16.00 -10.47
C TYR A 18 -37.15 14.54 -10.68
N LEU A 19 -38.45 14.24 -10.51
CA LEU A 19 -38.99 12.89 -10.67
C LEU A 19 -38.99 12.43 -12.14
N ARG A 20 -39.31 13.32 -13.09
CA ARG A 20 -39.32 12.98 -14.52
C ARG A 20 -37.91 12.70 -15.06
N ARG A 21 -36.91 13.47 -14.62
CA ARG A 21 -35.51 13.23 -15.01
C ARG A 21 -34.94 11.96 -14.38
N ARG A 22 -35.31 11.65 -13.14
CA ARG A 22 -34.87 10.43 -12.45
C ARG A 22 -35.42 9.15 -13.10
N LEU A 23 -36.65 9.19 -13.61
CA LEU A 23 -37.25 8.05 -14.32
C LEU A 23 -36.56 7.75 -15.66
N LEU A 24 -36.15 8.79 -16.42
CA LEU A 24 -35.44 8.60 -17.69
C LEU A 24 -34.04 8.00 -17.49
N VAL A 25 -33.33 8.42 -16.45
CA VAL A 25 -32.00 7.89 -16.11
C VAL A 25 -32.08 6.42 -15.70
N LEU A 26 -33.07 6.05 -14.87
CA LEU A 26 -33.27 4.66 -14.47
C LEU A 26 -33.67 3.75 -15.64
N ALA A 27 -34.53 4.22 -16.55
CA ALA A 27 -34.91 3.47 -17.74
C ALA A 27 -33.71 3.23 -18.69
N GLY A 28 -32.86 4.24 -18.89
CA GLY A 28 -31.64 4.10 -19.68
C GLY A 28 -30.64 3.10 -19.06
N LEU A 29 -30.48 3.15 -17.73
CA LEU A 29 -29.59 2.24 -17.01
C LEU A 29 -30.06 0.77 -17.10
N VAL A 30 -31.38 0.53 -17.02
CA VAL A 30 -31.95 -0.82 -17.20
C VAL A 30 -31.73 -1.33 -18.63
N ALA A 31 -31.91 -0.49 -19.65
CA ALA A 31 -31.69 -0.89 -21.04
C ALA A 31 -30.22 -1.29 -21.32
N VAL A 32 -29.26 -0.57 -20.73
CA VAL A 32 -27.83 -0.89 -20.83
C VAL A 32 -27.52 -2.23 -20.14
N ILE A 33 -28.09 -2.48 -18.96
CA ILE A 33 -27.89 -3.75 -18.25
C ILE A 33 -28.45 -4.93 -19.06
N VAL A 34 -29.65 -4.80 -19.64
CA VAL A 34 -30.24 -5.85 -20.48
C VAL A 34 -29.38 -6.13 -21.71
N ALA A 35 -28.83 -5.09 -22.35
CA ALA A 35 -27.93 -5.27 -23.49
C ALA A 35 -26.63 -6.01 -23.11
N ILE A 36 -26.05 -5.71 -21.94
CA ILE A 36 -24.85 -6.41 -21.44
C ILE A 36 -25.17 -7.89 -21.15
N VAL A 37 -26.31 -8.18 -20.51
CA VAL A 37 -26.73 -9.55 -20.21
C VAL A 37 -26.94 -10.37 -21.50
N LEU A 38 -27.53 -9.78 -22.54
CA LEU A 38 -27.71 -10.45 -23.83
C LEU A 38 -26.40 -10.70 -24.60
N ILE A 39 -25.34 -9.92 -24.33
CA ILE A 39 -24.02 -10.14 -24.92
C ILE A 39 -23.25 -11.26 -24.20
N VAL A 40 -23.39 -11.35 -22.86
CA VAL A 40 -22.70 -12.36 -22.04
C VAL A 40 -23.35 -13.74 -22.18
N VAL A 41 -24.67 -13.82 -22.34
CA VAL A 41 -25.38 -15.09 -22.49
C VAL A 41 -25.52 -15.44 -23.98
N ARG A 42 -24.41 -15.86 -24.61
CA ARG A 42 -24.47 -16.57 -25.90
C ARG A 42 -24.77 -18.05 -25.64
N PRO A 43 -25.90 -18.62 -26.10
CA PRO A 43 -26.11 -20.05 -26.05
C PRO A 43 -25.37 -20.70 -27.22
N GLY A 44 -24.11 -21.07 -26.98
CA GLY A 44 -23.27 -21.83 -27.91
C GLY A 44 -23.34 -23.32 -27.61
N ALA A 45 -24.00 -24.06 -28.50
CA ALA A 45 -24.02 -25.52 -28.54
C ALA A 45 -22.64 -26.11 -28.86
N SER A 46 -22.27 -27.22 -28.21
CA SER A 46 -21.56 -28.35 -28.81
C SER A 46 -21.35 -29.51 -27.83
N ALA A 47 -21.94 -30.64 -28.22
CA ALA A 47 -21.39 -32.00 -28.25
C ALA A 47 -21.05 -32.76 -26.95
N GLU A 48 -21.36 -34.06 -27.06
CA GLU A 48 -21.48 -35.08 -26.04
C GLU A 48 -20.25 -36.03 -26.03
N VAL A 49 -20.00 -36.64 -24.86
CA VAL A 49 -19.26 -37.90 -24.55
C VAL A 49 -17.72 -37.96 -24.72
N GLN A 50 -16.97 -38.13 -23.61
CA GLN A 50 -16.44 -39.44 -23.15
C GLN A 50 -15.59 -39.30 -21.86
N PRO A 51 -15.72 -40.21 -20.86
CA PRO A 51 -14.93 -40.16 -19.63
C PRO A 51 -13.61 -40.93 -19.78
N SER A 52 -12.51 -40.38 -19.27
CA SER A 52 -11.31 -41.15 -18.96
C SER A 52 -10.64 -40.63 -17.69
N SER A 53 -10.73 -41.51 -16.68
CA SER A 53 -9.85 -41.73 -15.53
C SER A 53 -8.80 -40.67 -15.14
N VAL A 54 -8.97 -40.21 -13.90
CA VAL A 54 -8.00 -39.55 -13.01
C VAL A 54 -6.62 -40.25 -12.96
N PRO A 55 -5.57 -39.52 -12.54
CA PRO A 55 -5.20 -39.67 -11.13
C PRO A 55 -5.04 -38.34 -10.39
N THR A 56 -5.47 -38.39 -9.13
CA THR A 56 -5.29 -37.41 -8.07
C THR A 56 -3.81 -37.04 -7.90
N THR A 57 -3.48 -35.76 -8.04
CA THR A 57 -2.31 -35.18 -7.38
C THR A 57 -2.82 -34.03 -6.54
N THR A 58 -2.86 -34.25 -5.22
CA THR A 58 -3.14 -33.25 -4.20
C THR A 58 -1.97 -32.25 -4.18
N THR A 59 -2.13 -31.14 -4.91
CA THR A 59 -1.28 -29.95 -4.73
C THR A 59 -1.92 -29.09 -3.62
N PRO A 60 -1.15 -28.66 -2.60
CA PRO A 60 -1.69 -27.85 -1.51
C PRO A 60 -2.23 -26.53 -2.03
N ALA A 61 -3.38 -26.12 -1.49
CA ALA A 61 -3.97 -24.80 -1.72
C ALA A 61 -2.95 -23.70 -1.43
N ALA A 62 -2.49 -23.02 -2.49
CA ALA A 62 -1.87 -21.71 -2.38
C ALA A 62 -3.00 -20.68 -2.46
N ASP A 63 -3.16 -19.94 -1.37
CA ASP A 63 -4.03 -18.78 -1.24
C ASP A 63 -3.81 -17.80 -2.42
N ALA A 64 -4.91 -17.50 -3.11
CA ALA A 64 -5.15 -16.36 -4.00
C ALA A 64 -3.92 -15.67 -4.63
N GLU A 65 -3.47 -16.20 -5.77
CA GLU A 65 -2.75 -15.40 -6.77
C GLU A 65 -3.61 -14.18 -7.15
N ALA A 66 -3.04 -12.98 -6.97
CA ALA A 66 -3.55 -11.79 -7.62
C ALA A 66 -3.37 -11.95 -9.13
N GLU A 67 -4.41 -12.46 -9.79
CA GLU A 67 -4.52 -12.66 -11.23
C GLU A 67 -3.97 -11.46 -12.03
N GLY A 68 -2.88 -11.70 -12.79
CA GLY A 68 -2.65 -11.05 -14.09
C GLY A 68 -1.32 -10.35 -14.33
N THR A 69 -0.50 -10.03 -13.31
CA THR A 69 0.80 -9.35 -13.52
C THR A 69 1.94 -10.14 -12.89
N ALA A 70 3.03 -10.32 -13.64
CA ALA A 70 4.23 -11.01 -13.16
C ALA A 70 4.82 -10.33 -11.92
N GLU A 71 5.41 -11.13 -11.03
CA GLU A 71 6.13 -10.62 -9.86
C GLU A 71 7.34 -9.78 -10.26
N CYS A 72 7.67 -8.78 -9.44
CA CYS A 72 8.86 -8.00 -9.63
C CYS A 72 10.12 -8.84 -9.39
N SER A 73 11.03 -8.86 -10.37
CA SER A 73 12.41 -9.33 -10.19
C SER A 73 13.16 -8.43 -9.21
N GLY A 74 14.04 -8.99 -8.39
CA GLY A 74 14.87 -8.19 -7.48
C GLY A 74 15.74 -7.14 -8.20
N THR A 75 16.10 -7.37 -9.47
CA THR A 75 16.92 -6.43 -10.26
C THR A 75 16.13 -5.29 -10.90
N GLN A 76 14.79 -5.36 -10.93
CA GLN A 76 13.92 -4.33 -11.53
C GLN A 76 13.29 -3.40 -10.48
N VAL A 77 13.71 -3.49 -9.22
CA VAL A 77 13.15 -2.71 -8.12
C VAL A 77 14.28 -2.00 -7.39
N ALA A 78 14.10 -0.70 -7.18
CA ALA A 78 14.95 0.10 -6.32
C ALA A 78 14.20 0.44 -5.03
N VAL A 79 14.80 0.11 -3.89
CA VAL A 79 14.33 0.49 -2.55
C VAL A 79 15.20 1.62 -2.03
N THR A 80 14.58 2.69 -1.54
CA THR A 80 15.26 3.87 -0.97
C THR A 80 14.78 4.08 0.47
N PRO A 81 15.66 4.03 1.48
CA PRO A 81 15.32 4.32 2.86
C PRO A 81 15.15 5.82 3.06
N ILE A 82 14.17 6.22 3.87
CA ILE A 82 13.81 7.62 4.08
C ILE A 82 13.70 7.90 5.58
N THR A 83 14.27 9.04 5.96
CA THR A 83 14.04 9.71 7.24
C THR A 83 13.51 11.11 6.96
N ASP A 84 12.62 11.62 7.82
CA ASP A 84 12.01 12.94 7.68
C ASP A 84 12.99 14.11 7.93
N ALA A 85 14.12 13.86 8.58
CA ALA A 85 15.23 14.80 8.75
C ALA A 85 16.59 14.09 8.72
N THR A 86 17.66 14.87 8.61
CA THR A 86 19.05 14.39 8.72
C THR A 86 19.64 14.63 10.12
N THR A 87 18.94 15.39 10.97
CA THR A 87 19.38 15.70 12.33
C THR A 87 18.17 15.89 13.23
N TYR A 88 18.22 15.33 14.44
CA TYR A 88 17.14 15.32 15.40
C TYR A 88 17.59 15.88 16.75
N ALA A 89 16.72 16.65 17.40
CA ALA A 89 16.93 17.16 18.75
C ALA A 89 16.75 16.05 19.82
N PRO A 90 17.14 16.28 21.09
CA PRO A 90 17.14 15.28 22.16
C PRO A 90 15.85 14.47 22.37
N ASP A 91 14.68 14.97 21.96
CA ASP A 91 13.39 14.26 22.08
C ASP A 91 12.69 14.01 20.74
N ALA A 92 13.27 14.48 19.63
CA ALA A 92 12.69 14.26 18.32
C ALA A 92 12.90 12.79 17.90
N LYS A 93 11.81 12.14 17.49
CA LYS A 93 11.81 10.75 17.00
C LYS A 93 11.93 10.75 15.48
N PRO A 94 12.89 10.03 14.88
CA PRO A 94 12.94 9.85 13.45
C PRO A 94 11.69 9.17 12.91
N MET A 95 11.08 9.75 11.87
CA MET A 95 10.05 9.07 11.10
C MET A 95 10.73 8.27 9.99
N LEU A 96 10.56 6.96 10.01
CA LEU A 96 11.14 6.04 9.05
C LEU A 96 10.11 5.68 7.99
N SER A 97 10.52 5.67 6.74
CA SER A 97 9.75 5.10 5.63
C SER A 97 10.70 4.59 4.55
N LEU A 98 10.14 3.96 3.52
CA LEU A 98 10.87 3.66 2.29
C LEU A 98 10.09 4.14 1.08
N SER A 99 10.82 4.37 -0.01
CA SER A 99 10.23 4.45 -1.35
C SER A 99 10.66 3.23 -2.16
N VAL A 100 9.73 2.67 -2.92
CA VAL A 100 9.97 1.58 -3.87
C VAL A 100 9.65 2.07 -5.27
N THR A 101 10.55 1.80 -6.22
CA THR A 101 10.38 2.16 -7.64
C THR A 101 10.67 0.96 -8.51
N ASN A 102 9.78 0.67 -9.46
CA ASN A 102 10.08 -0.27 -10.55
C ASN A 102 10.98 0.43 -11.59
N THR A 103 12.22 0.00 -11.70
CA THR A 103 13.24 0.51 -12.64
C THR A 103 13.23 -0.21 -13.99
N GLY A 104 12.40 -1.25 -14.13
CA GLY A 104 12.15 -1.94 -15.38
C GLY A 104 11.21 -1.16 -16.32
N THR A 105 10.85 -1.81 -17.43
CA THR A 105 9.99 -1.22 -18.48
C THR A 105 8.56 -1.76 -18.46
N THR A 106 8.28 -2.78 -17.65
CA THR A 106 6.99 -3.46 -17.59
C THR A 106 6.49 -3.43 -16.15
N ALA A 107 5.18 -3.22 -15.96
CA ALA A 107 4.59 -3.24 -14.63
C ALA A 107 4.76 -4.63 -13.98
N CYS A 108 4.93 -4.65 -12.67
CA CYS A 108 5.12 -5.88 -11.90
C CYS A 108 4.44 -5.78 -10.54
N SER A 109 4.09 -6.92 -9.96
CA SER A 109 3.48 -7.00 -8.62
C SER A 109 4.53 -7.26 -7.55
N ILE A 110 4.41 -6.61 -6.38
CA ILE A 110 5.28 -6.86 -5.23
C ILE A 110 4.49 -6.79 -3.93
N ASN A 111 4.89 -7.59 -2.94
CA ASN A 111 4.39 -7.46 -1.59
C ASN A 111 5.05 -6.25 -0.89
N ALA A 112 4.27 -5.18 -0.70
CA ALA A 112 4.64 -4.00 0.07
C ALA A 112 4.00 -3.98 1.48
N GLY A 113 3.58 -5.15 1.97
CA GLY A 113 3.06 -5.32 3.31
C GLY A 113 4.16 -5.31 4.37
N THR A 114 3.79 -5.09 5.63
CA THR A 114 4.73 -5.06 6.75
C THR A 114 5.44 -6.39 6.97
N ARG A 115 4.88 -7.50 6.47
CA ARG A 115 5.55 -8.81 6.48
C ARG A 115 6.77 -8.88 5.56
N ALA A 116 6.78 -8.10 4.48
CA ALA A 116 7.87 -8.08 3.51
C ALA A 116 8.79 -6.85 3.68
N MET A 117 8.46 -5.93 4.58
CA MET A 117 9.16 -4.66 4.77
C MET A 117 10.02 -4.69 6.03
N VAL A 118 11.33 -4.52 5.88
CA VAL A 118 12.28 -4.51 7.00
C VAL A 118 13.08 -3.21 7.02
N PHE A 119 13.21 -2.61 8.19
CA PHE A 119 14.08 -1.45 8.43
C PHE A 119 15.14 -1.84 9.45
N THR A 120 16.38 -1.46 9.18
CA THR A 120 17.51 -1.70 10.10
C THR A 120 18.25 -0.40 10.35
N ILE A 121 18.60 -0.15 11.62
CA ILE A 121 19.37 1.02 12.03
C ILE A 121 20.72 0.55 12.57
N THR A 122 21.79 1.13 12.03
CA THR A 122 23.16 0.84 12.44
C THR A 122 23.92 2.10 12.83
N SER A 123 24.99 1.92 13.61
CA SER A 123 26.07 2.89 13.74
C SER A 123 27.40 2.14 13.63
N GLY A 124 28.23 2.51 12.64
CA GLY A 124 29.37 1.69 12.25
C GLY A 124 28.93 0.30 11.79
N THR A 125 29.49 -0.76 12.41
CA THR A 125 29.12 -2.16 12.12
C THR A 125 28.07 -2.72 13.07
N GLU A 126 27.63 -1.95 14.06
CA GLU A 126 26.70 -2.40 15.08
C GLU A 126 25.25 -2.16 14.65
N ILE A 127 24.41 -3.19 14.78
CA ILE A 127 22.97 -3.08 14.61
C ILE A 127 22.37 -2.64 15.94
N TYR A 128 21.68 -1.51 15.92
CA TYR A 128 20.96 -0.99 17.08
C TYR A 128 19.52 -1.47 17.09
N TRP A 129 18.88 -1.52 15.92
CA TRP A 129 17.45 -1.80 15.84
C TRP A 129 17.06 -2.44 14.52
N VAL A 130 16.11 -3.38 14.54
CA VAL A 130 15.50 -4.02 13.38
C VAL A 130 13.98 -4.01 13.55
N SER A 131 13.23 -3.60 12.54
CA SER A 131 11.76 -3.45 12.62
C SER A 131 11.01 -4.74 12.89
N THR A 132 11.59 -5.88 12.53
CA THR A 132 10.99 -7.20 12.74
C THR A 132 11.12 -7.68 14.18
N ASP A 133 12.00 -7.07 14.98
CA ASP A 133 12.13 -7.42 16.40
C ASP A 133 10.86 -7.04 17.14
N CYS A 134 10.16 -8.07 17.61
CA CYS A 134 8.88 -7.97 18.31
C CYS A 134 7.72 -7.48 17.44
N GLN A 135 7.85 -7.51 16.11
CA GLN A 135 6.74 -7.23 15.21
C GLN A 135 5.61 -8.24 15.46
N GLN A 136 4.40 -7.71 15.60
CA GLN A 136 3.16 -8.48 15.69
C GLN A 136 2.28 -8.14 14.48
N ASP A 137 1.33 -9.03 14.18
CA ASP A 137 0.27 -8.80 13.19
C ASP A 137 0.81 -8.33 11.82
N ALA A 138 1.92 -8.92 11.37
CA ALA A 138 2.51 -8.61 10.07
C ALA A 138 1.53 -8.98 8.95
N THR A 139 1.29 -8.05 8.03
CA THR A 139 0.33 -8.22 6.93
C THR A 139 1.03 -8.18 5.58
N ASP A 140 0.43 -8.87 4.62
CA ASP A 140 0.75 -8.71 3.21
C ASP A 140 -0.06 -7.58 2.60
N ASN A 141 0.53 -6.96 1.57
CA ASN A 141 -0.14 -6.00 0.73
C ASN A 141 0.48 -6.06 -0.67
N ILE A 142 -0.15 -6.81 -1.57
CA ILE A 142 0.33 -6.90 -2.96
C ILE A 142 -0.09 -5.63 -3.71
N ILE A 143 0.90 -4.91 -4.24
CA ILE A 143 0.70 -3.70 -5.02
C ILE A 143 1.29 -3.86 -6.43
N LEU A 144 0.72 -3.13 -7.38
CA LEU A 144 1.26 -3.02 -8.73
C LEU A 144 2.23 -1.84 -8.80
N LEU A 145 3.46 -2.09 -9.23
CA LEU A 145 4.44 -1.03 -9.52
C LEU A 145 4.48 -0.72 -11.01
N GLU A 146 4.03 0.47 -11.37
CA GLU A 146 4.23 1.00 -12.71
C GLU A 146 5.71 1.42 -12.92
N PRO A 147 6.28 1.23 -14.13
CA PRO A 147 7.62 1.69 -14.46
C PRO A 147 7.87 3.15 -14.10
N GLY A 148 8.95 3.40 -13.36
CA GLY A 148 9.43 4.73 -12.99
C GLY A 148 8.53 5.51 -12.02
N LYS A 149 7.46 4.90 -11.48
CA LYS A 149 6.59 5.56 -10.50
C LYS A 149 6.93 5.12 -9.08
N PRO A 150 7.55 5.98 -8.26
CA PRO A 150 7.83 5.66 -6.87
C PRO A 150 6.53 5.59 -6.06
N ILE A 151 6.46 4.60 -5.18
CA ILE A 151 5.45 4.50 -4.12
C ILE A 151 6.16 4.56 -2.78
N THR A 152 5.68 5.41 -1.87
CA THR A 152 6.29 5.62 -0.55
C THR A 152 5.40 5.03 0.53
N SER A 153 6.00 4.29 1.47
CA SER A 153 5.28 3.72 2.62
C SER A 153 4.82 4.82 3.58
N THR A 154 3.78 4.53 4.37
CA THR A 154 3.41 5.40 5.48
C THR A 154 4.56 5.47 6.49
N PRO A 155 5.00 6.67 6.89
CA PRO A 155 6.06 6.79 7.90
C PRO A 155 5.59 6.32 9.27
N PHE A 156 6.52 5.76 10.05
CA PHE A 156 6.31 5.43 11.45
C PHE A 156 7.49 5.90 12.30
N ALA A 157 7.23 6.17 13.58
CA ALA A 157 8.24 6.66 14.49
C ALA A 157 9.13 5.52 15.00
N TRP A 158 10.46 5.69 14.93
CA TRP A 158 11.37 4.93 15.78
C TRP A 158 11.54 5.63 17.13
N ASP A 159 11.43 4.86 18.20
CA ASP A 159 11.43 5.37 19.58
C ASP A 159 12.83 5.63 20.14
N ARG A 160 13.88 5.46 19.34
CA ARG A 160 15.29 5.64 19.72
C ARG A 160 15.73 4.64 20.78
N THR A 161 15.20 3.42 20.71
CA THR A 161 15.64 2.30 21.55
C THR A 161 16.32 1.22 20.72
N ARG A 162 17.14 0.42 21.39
CA ARG A 162 17.67 -0.82 20.82
C ARG A 162 16.55 -1.86 20.67
N SER A 163 16.73 -2.81 19.77
CA SER A 163 15.88 -4.00 19.72
C SER A 163 16.68 -5.29 19.73
N GLY A 164 15.98 -6.36 20.12
CA GLY A 164 16.41 -7.74 20.00
C GLY A 164 15.20 -8.67 20.14
N PRO A 165 15.26 -9.92 19.66
CA PRO A 165 14.15 -10.86 19.73
C PRO A 165 13.66 -11.18 21.16
N ASP A 166 14.51 -10.97 22.16
CA ASP A 166 14.28 -11.19 23.59
C ASP A 166 13.83 -9.93 24.35
N THR A 167 13.77 -8.78 23.68
CA THR A 167 13.37 -7.49 24.27
C THR A 167 11.86 -7.21 24.17
N CYS A 168 11.06 -8.22 23.82
CA CYS A 168 9.64 -8.07 23.59
C CYS A 168 8.88 -7.94 24.90
N GLY A 169 8.22 -6.80 25.10
CA GLY A 169 7.45 -6.52 26.32
C GLY A 169 8.29 -6.13 27.53
N THR A 170 9.57 -5.79 27.33
CA THR A 170 10.47 -5.27 28.35
C THR A 170 10.84 -3.81 28.05
N ASP A 171 11.40 -3.11 29.04
CA ASP A 171 12.07 -1.85 28.78
C ASP A 171 13.31 -2.07 27.91
N ARG A 172 13.46 -1.25 26.87
CA ARG A 172 14.57 -1.31 25.93
C ARG A 172 15.59 -0.21 26.23
N GLU A 173 16.86 -0.53 26.03
CA GLU A 173 17.95 0.43 26.20
C GLU A 173 17.80 1.58 25.19
N VAL A 174 17.89 2.81 25.67
CA VAL A 174 17.90 4.01 24.83
C VAL A 174 19.24 4.10 24.09
N VAL A 175 19.19 4.38 22.79
CA VAL A 175 20.43 4.48 21.99
C VAL A 175 21.22 5.74 22.34
N PRO A 176 22.55 5.74 22.15
CA PRO A 176 23.37 6.93 22.31
C PRO A 176 22.86 8.13 21.48
N ALA A 177 22.77 9.28 22.14
CA ALA A 177 22.53 10.59 21.53
C ALA A 177 23.78 11.47 21.72
N ALA A 178 23.72 12.77 21.46
CA ALA A 178 24.86 13.71 21.51
C ALA A 178 25.79 13.69 20.27
N GLY A 179 25.19 13.77 19.08
CA GLY A 179 25.90 13.91 17.81
C GLY A 179 26.27 12.59 17.15
N VAL A 180 25.69 11.49 17.60
CA VAL A 180 25.95 10.15 17.05
C VAL A 180 25.30 10.01 15.68
N SER A 181 26.07 9.47 14.73
CA SER A 181 25.62 9.18 13.37
C SER A 181 25.03 7.78 13.29
N TYR A 182 23.84 7.70 12.72
CA TYR A 182 23.13 6.45 12.42
C TYR A 182 22.85 6.33 10.94
N HIS A 183 22.69 5.10 10.47
CA HIS A 183 22.33 4.77 9.10
C HIS A 183 21.09 3.89 9.10
N LEU A 184 20.07 4.30 8.34
CA LEU A 184 18.89 3.48 8.04
C LEU A 184 19.11 2.72 6.73
N THR A 185 18.97 1.41 6.77
CA THR A 185 18.72 0.57 5.59
C THR A 185 17.27 0.11 5.58
N ALA A 186 16.75 -0.14 4.39
CA ALA A 186 15.41 -0.69 4.21
C ALA A 186 15.46 -1.83 3.19
N SER A 187 14.63 -2.84 3.39
CA SER A 187 14.39 -3.88 2.38
C SER A 187 12.90 -4.12 2.19
N LEU A 188 12.55 -4.50 0.96
CA LEU A 188 11.19 -4.86 0.60
C LEU A 188 11.20 -6.16 -0.20
N ALA A 189 10.46 -7.17 0.25
CA ALA A 189 10.41 -8.50 -0.35
C ALA A 189 11.81 -9.11 -0.58
N GLY A 190 12.73 -8.88 0.37
CA GLY A 190 14.12 -9.36 0.30
C GLY A 190 15.06 -8.51 -0.56
N ILE A 191 14.57 -7.43 -1.18
CA ILE A 191 15.37 -6.51 -1.99
C ILE A 191 15.88 -5.40 -1.08
N GLU A 192 17.18 -5.39 -0.81
CA GLU A 192 17.82 -4.39 0.04
C GLU A 192 18.08 -3.09 -0.72
N SER A 193 17.99 -1.96 0.00
CA SER A 193 18.40 -0.65 -0.51
C SER A 193 19.88 -0.62 -0.87
N ALA A 194 20.20 -0.11 -2.06
CA ALA A 194 21.60 0.03 -2.50
C ALA A 194 22.41 1.02 -1.64
N ASP A 195 21.74 2.07 -1.15
CA ASP A 195 22.32 3.10 -0.30
C ASP A 195 21.63 3.14 1.06
N THR A 196 22.32 3.69 2.05
CA THR A 196 21.76 3.94 3.39
C THR A 196 21.35 5.40 3.54
N ARG A 197 20.39 5.67 4.44
CA ARG A 197 20.01 7.03 4.83
C ARG A 197 20.66 7.40 6.16
N GLN A 198 21.66 8.28 6.11
CA GLN A 198 22.31 8.79 7.31
C GLN A 198 21.46 9.85 8.02
N PHE A 199 21.46 9.81 9.36
CA PHE A 199 20.91 10.85 10.22
C PHE A 199 21.68 10.95 11.55
N ILE A 200 21.54 12.08 12.24
CA ILE A 200 22.24 12.39 13.49
C ILE A 200 21.24 12.57 14.64
N LEU A 201 21.52 11.97 15.79
CA LEU A 201 20.79 12.23 17.03
C LEU A 201 21.59 13.16 17.93
N SER A 202 21.06 14.36 18.22
CA SER A 202 21.66 15.37 19.10
C SER A 202 21.36 15.12 20.57
#